data_AF-A0AAE0N522-F1
#
_entry.id   AF-A0AAE0N522-F1
#
_cell.length_a   1.000
_cell.length_b   1.000
_cell.length_c   1.000
_cell.angle_alpha   90.00
_cell.angle_beta   90.00
_cell.angle_gamma   90.00
#
_symmetry.space_group_name_H-M   'P 1'
#
loop_
_entity.id
_entity.type
_entity.pdbx_description
1 polymer ?
#
loop_
_entity_poly.entity_id
_entity_poly.type
_entity_poly.pdbx_seq_one_letter_code
_entity_poly.pdbx_strand_id
1 'polypeptide(L)'
;MKLSVLLSFAVGIVAALESDKLSQLQPLKRTARPSELTGDFTAHPARGIALTTRQESRAALQRVPVDAAESVVRRRGESLTAVRQMRRQVSASDFYECSTTSPAPNDADCQVIANSLKASSEDIVVAQNACLTFSFATCQGFFCSLCGTLQTSTDFIGNQLDLVEGLCVANGQSGTIVSDQSPQWDAGFVVTGSGLPSYDVC
;
A
#
# COMPACT_ATOMS: atom_id res chain seq x y z
N MET A 1 59.58 -40.82 5.67
CA MET A 1 59.38 -39.55 4.93
C MET A 1 57.91 -39.44 4.54
N LYS A 2 57.29 -38.27 4.78
CA LYS A 2 55.91 -37.84 4.42
C LYS A 2 54.82 -38.43 5.34
N LEU A 3 54.26 -37.72 6.34
CA LEU A 3 53.45 -36.48 6.31
C LEU A 3 52.28 -36.68 5.31
N SER A 4 51.02 -36.75 5.73
CA SER A 4 50.25 -35.57 6.14
C SER A 4 49.10 -35.87 7.10
N VAL A 5 48.95 -34.94 8.04
CA VAL A 5 47.90 -34.75 9.04
C VAL A 5 46.57 -34.41 8.36
N LEU A 6 45.48 -35.13 8.67
CA LEU A 6 44.12 -34.68 8.38
C LEU A 6 43.51 -34.10 9.65
N LEU A 7 43.45 -32.78 9.63
CA LEU A 7 42.97 -31.89 10.67
C LEU A 7 41.44 -31.95 10.76
N SER A 8 40.96 -32.07 11.99
CA SER A 8 39.57 -32.06 12.42
C SER A 8 38.82 -30.80 11.98
N PHE A 9 37.68 -30.95 11.29
CA PHE A 9 36.64 -29.93 11.19
C PHE A 9 35.29 -30.57 11.46
N ALA A 10 34.89 -30.57 12.73
CA ALA A 10 33.51 -30.75 13.14
C ALA A 10 33.10 -29.48 13.89
N VAL A 11 32.74 -28.45 13.12
CA VAL A 11 32.05 -27.26 13.65
C VAL A 11 30.57 -27.56 13.54
N GLY A 12 29.91 -27.61 14.70
CA GLY A 12 28.51 -27.97 14.86
C GLY A 12 27.59 -27.01 14.13
N ILE A 13 26.66 -27.60 13.37
CA ILE A 13 25.48 -26.91 12.85
C ILE A 13 24.49 -26.84 14.02
N VAL A 14 24.47 -25.71 14.72
CA VAL A 14 23.29 -25.32 15.51
C VAL A 14 22.39 -24.54 14.57
N ALA A 15 21.59 -25.26 13.78
CA ALA A 15 20.44 -24.68 13.11
C ALA A 15 19.24 -24.92 14.02
N ALA A 16 18.75 -23.83 14.62
CA ALA A 16 17.55 -23.79 15.41
C ALA A 16 16.35 -24.26 14.57
N LEU A 17 15.85 -25.45 14.88
CA LEU A 17 14.53 -25.92 14.47
C LEU A 17 13.49 -25.33 15.44
N GLU A 18 13.20 -24.05 15.28
CA GLU A 18 11.93 -23.45 15.73
C GLU A 18 11.25 -22.82 14.51
N SER A 19 10.91 -23.67 13.55
CA SER A 19 10.04 -23.33 12.42
C SER A 19 8.66 -23.91 12.71
N ASP A 20 7.92 -23.33 13.65
CA ASP A 20 6.49 -23.68 13.86
C ASP A 20 5.64 -22.53 14.44
N LYS A 21 6.09 -21.28 14.29
CA LYS A 21 5.33 -20.08 14.71
C LYS A 21 5.20 -19.01 13.62
N LEU A 22 5.14 -19.40 12.35
CA LEU A 22 4.93 -18.48 11.25
C LEU A 22 3.60 -18.72 10.53
N SER A 23 2.51 -18.70 11.28
CA SER A 23 1.14 -18.56 10.74
C SER A 23 0.19 -18.01 11.82
N GLN A 24 0.63 -17.01 12.57
CA GLN A 24 -0.32 -16.08 13.20
C GLN A 24 -0.52 -14.92 12.24
N LEU A 25 -1.41 -15.14 11.27
CA LEU A 25 -2.02 -14.07 10.50
C LEU A 25 -2.67 -13.12 11.50
N GLN A 26 -2.03 -11.97 11.72
CA GLN A 26 -2.63 -10.93 12.53
C GLN A 26 -3.91 -10.48 11.81
N PRO A 27 -5.08 -10.50 12.46
CA PRO A 27 -6.29 -9.95 11.87
C PRO A 27 -6.03 -8.49 11.48
N LEU A 28 -6.49 -8.09 10.29
CA LEU A 28 -6.39 -6.72 9.79
C LEU A 28 -6.75 -5.75 10.91
N LYS A 29 -5.73 -5.07 11.45
CA LYS A 29 -5.87 -4.18 12.58
C LYS A 29 -6.62 -2.95 12.09
N ARG A 30 -7.53 -2.43 12.91
CA ARG A 30 -8.12 -1.11 12.65
C ARG A 30 -7.00 -0.09 12.64
N THR A 31 -6.63 0.35 11.45
CA THR A 31 -5.80 1.52 11.26
C THR A 31 -6.66 2.76 11.42
N ALA A 32 -6.14 3.71 12.18
CA ALA A 32 -6.76 5.03 12.23
C ALA A 32 -6.69 5.64 10.82
N ARG A 33 -7.78 6.28 10.41
CA ARG A 33 -7.75 7.20 9.26
C ARG A 33 -6.65 8.23 9.50
N PRO A 34 -5.98 8.74 8.46
CA PRO A 34 -5.07 9.86 8.59
C PRO A 34 -5.73 10.99 9.38
N SER A 35 -4.94 11.66 10.20
CA SER A 35 -5.33 12.89 10.88
C SER A 35 -4.58 14.07 10.27
N GLU A 36 -5.27 15.18 10.07
CA GLU A 36 -4.65 16.42 9.59
C GLU A 36 -3.81 17.04 10.71
N LEU A 37 -2.53 17.28 10.44
CA LEU A 37 -1.63 18.02 11.34
C LEU A 37 -1.84 19.51 11.09
N THR A 38 -2.50 20.18 12.03
CA THR A 38 -2.67 21.64 12.02
C THR A 38 -1.44 22.27 12.68
N GLY A 39 -0.45 22.66 11.88
CA GLY A 39 0.76 23.37 12.32
C GLY A 39 1.80 23.51 11.21
N ASP A 40 2.63 24.57 11.28
CA ASP A 40 3.73 24.82 10.34
C ASP A 40 4.83 23.75 10.50
N PHE A 41 4.69 22.64 9.76
CA PHE A 41 5.69 21.59 9.70
C PHE A 41 6.46 21.71 8.38
N THR A 42 7.70 22.20 8.44
CA THR A 42 8.62 22.18 7.30
C THR A 42 9.16 20.76 7.10
N ALA A 43 8.51 19.99 6.23
CA ALA A 43 9.00 18.68 5.83
C ALA A 43 10.23 18.80 4.91
N HIS A 44 11.21 17.91 5.08
CA HIS A 44 12.35 17.78 4.18
C HIS A 44 11.92 17.00 2.92
N PRO A 45 12.34 17.43 1.70
CA PRO A 45 11.88 16.79 0.48
C PRO A 45 12.41 15.36 0.36
N ALA A 46 11.49 14.40 0.25
CA ALA A 46 11.82 13.04 -0.18
C ALA A 46 12.27 13.08 -1.65
N ARG A 47 13.46 12.52 -1.90
CA ARG A 47 14.09 12.48 -3.23
C ARG A 47 13.40 11.43 -4.10
N GLY A 48 12.80 11.87 -5.21
CA GLY A 48 12.36 10.99 -6.30
C GLY A 48 11.16 11.52 -7.08
N ILE A 49 11.34 12.60 -7.86
CA ILE A 49 10.26 13.15 -8.69
C ILE A 49 10.32 12.50 -10.08
N ALA A 50 9.45 11.54 -10.35
CA ALA A 50 9.12 11.11 -11.72
C ALA A 50 7.92 11.94 -12.19
N LEU A 51 8.18 12.90 -13.09
CA LEU A 51 7.21 13.88 -13.57
C LEU A 51 6.58 13.43 -14.90
N THR A 52 5.48 12.69 -14.79
CA THR A 52 4.39 12.64 -15.79
C THR A 52 3.07 12.56 -15.02
N THR A 53 2.56 13.72 -14.58
CA THR A 53 1.31 13.78 -13.81
C THR A 53 0.13 13.87 -14.77
N ARG A 54 -0.74 12.86 -14.75
CA ARG A 54 -2.07 12.95 -15.36
C ARG A 54 -2.99 13.58 -14.33
N GLN A 55 -3.59 14.73 -14.67
CA GLN A 55 -4.59 15.39 -13.82
C GLN A 55 -5.96 14.77 -14.09
N GLU A 56 -6.63 14.30 -13.04
CA GLU A 56 -7.92 13.64 -13.13
C GLU A 56 -8.98 14.41 -12.33
N SER A 57 -10.17 14.52 -12.91
CA SER A 57 -11.31 15.19 -12.27
C SER A 57 -12.13 14.18 -11.46
N ARG A 58 -12.72 14.63 -10.35
CA ARG A 58 -13.63 13.81 -9.53
C ARG A 58 -14.76 13.14 -10.32
N ALA A 59 -15.18 13.71 -11.44
CA ALA A 59 -16.24 13.15 -12.29
C ALA A 59 -15.87 11.80 -12.93
N ALA A 60 -14.58 11.46 -13.01
CA ALA A 60 -14.10 10.17 -13.52
C ALA A 60 -14.15 9.06 -12.46
N LEU A 61 -14.30 9.42 -11.18
CA LEU A 61 -14.25 8.48 -10.07
C LEU A 61 -15.59 7.80 -9.82
N GLN A 62 -15.55 6.50 -9.51
CA GLN A 62 -16.70 5.71 -9.08
C GLN A 62 -16.68 5.53 -7.56
N ARG A 63 -17.84 5.54 -6.89
CA ARG A 63 -17.86 5.23 -5.45
C ARG A 63 -17.44 3.80 -5.21
N VAL A 64 -16.57 3.59 -4.22
CA VAL A 64 -16.19 2.24 -3.82
C VAL A 64 -17.43 1.48 -3.35
N PRO A 65 -17.82 0.38 -4.03
CA PRO A 65 -18.98 -0.39 -3.60
C PRO A 65 -18.72 -0.96 -2.21
N VAL A 66 -19.72 -0.91 -1.33
CA VAL A 66 -19.61 -1.45 0.04
C VAL A 66 -19.25 -2.95 0.02
N ASP A 67 -19.64 -3.66 -1.04
CA ASP A 67 -19.37 -5.08 -1.24
C ASP A 67 -18.02 -5.35 -1.94
N ALA A 68 -17.39 -4.35 -2.56
CA ALA A 68 -16.09 -4.53 -3.18
C ALA A 68 -15.00 -4.74 -2.12
N ALA A 69 -15.11 -4.04 -0.99
CA ALA A 69 -14.32 -4.33 0.21
C ALA A 69 -14.49 -5.79 0.69
N GLU A 70 -15.68 -6.40 0.52
CA GLU A 70 -15.92 -7.82 0.81
C GLU A 70 -15.22 -8.77 -0.17
N SER A 71 -15.13 -8.41 -1.45
CA SER A 71 -14.49 -9.23 -2.49
C SER A 71 -12.97 -9.31 -2.36
N VAL A 72 -12.32 -8.24 -1.89
CA VAL A 72 -10.89 -8.23 -1.50
C VAL A 72 -10.63 -9.25 -0.41
N VAL A 73 -11.53 -9.35 0.58
CA VAL A 73 -11.43 -10.38 1.65
C VAL A 73 -11.61 -11.78 1.09
N ARG A 74 -12.46 -11.96 0.07
CA ARG A 74 -12.73 -13.29 -0.46
C ARG A 74 -11.54 -13.89 -1.23
N ARG A 75 -10.62 -13.07 -1.75
CA ARG A 75 -9.35 -13.52 -2.34
C ARG A 75 -8.30 -13.92 -1.29
N ARG A 76 -8.50 -13.57 -0.01
CA ARG A 76 -7.63 -13.92 1.11
C ARG A 76 -8.45 -14.53 2.24
N GLY A 77 -8.50 -15.85 2.25
CA GLY A 77 -9.23 -16.64 3.23
C GLY A 77 -9.09 -16.11 4.66
N GLU A 78 -10.25 -16.01 5.32
CA GLU A 78 -10.46 -15.90 6.76
C GLU A 78 -10.47 -14.50 7.40
N SER A 79 -11.60 -13.79 7.28
CA SER A 79 -12.47 -13.50 8.46
C SER A 79 -13.60 -12.51 8.14
N LEU A 80 -14.85 -12.96 8.30
CA LEU A 80 -16.07 -12.14 8.17
C LEU A 80 -16.14 -10.99 9.21
N THR A 81 -15.34 -11.05 10.27
CA THR A 81 -15.17 -9.98 11.27
C THR A 81 -14.18 -8.90 10.82
N ALA A 82 -13.10 -9.24 10.09
CA ALA A 82 -12.20 -8.26 9.47
C ALA A 82 -12.92 -7.48 8.36
N VAL A 83 -13.83 -8.13 7.62
CA VAL A 83 -14.74 -7.47 6.66
C VAL A 83 -15.48 -6.29 7.29
N ARG A 84 -16.08 -6.49 8.47
CA ARG A 84 -16.85 -5.45 9.17
C ARG A 84 -15.96 -4.32 9.72
N GLN A 85 -14.66 -4.58 9.91
CA GLN A 85 -13.68 -3.57 10.32
C GLN A 85 -13.11 -2.80 9.13
N MET A 86 -12.88 -3.46 7.98
CA MET A 86 -12.54 -2.82 6.71
C MET A 86 -13.65 -1.91 6.20
N ARG A 87 -14.93 -2.27 6.41
CA ARG A 87 -16.08 -1.37 6.20
C ARG A 87 -16.01 -0.05 7.00
N ARG A 88 -15.14 0.06 8.00
CA ARG A 88 -14.90 1.32 8.74
C ARG A 88 -13.63 2.04 8.28
N GLN A 89 -12.75 1.36 7.55
CA GLN A 89 -11.53 1.95 6.98
C GLN A 89 -11.79 2.53 5.60
N VAL A 90 -12.65 1.88 4.81
CA VAL A 90 -13.22 2.43 3.58
C VAL A 90 -14.50 3.15 3.97
N SER A 91 -14.48 4.47 3.89
CA SER A 91 -15.68 5.25 4.05
C SER A 91 -16.57 5.06 2.82
N ALA A 92 -17.89 5.11 2.98
CA ALA A 92 -18.84 5.18 1.85
C ALA A 92 -18.67 6.46 0.99
N SER A 93 -17.73 7.33 1.37
CA SER A 93 -17.30 8.51 0.66
C SER A 93 -16.00 8.32 -0.15
N ASP A 94 -15.33 7.17 -0.09
CA ASP A 94 -14.13 6.96 -0.88
C ASP A 94 -14.51 6.57 -2.31
N PHE A 95 -13.75 7.07 -3.28
CA PHE A 95 -13.98 6.86 -4.70
C PHE A 95 -12.76 6.20 -5.35
N TYR A 96 -12.96 5.38 -6.37
CA TYR A 96 -11.91 4.70 -7.10
C TYR A 96 -12.02 4.93 -8.61
N GLU A 97 -10.88 4.79 -9.27
CA GLU A 97 -10.79 4.77 -10.73
C GLU A 97 -9.79 3.68 -11.13
N CYS A 98 -10.16 2.86 -12.12
CA CYS A 98 -9.27 1.90 -12.75
C CYS A 98 -8.99 2.37 -14.18
N SER A 99 -7.71 2.43 -14.55
CA SER A 99 -7.27 2.78 -15.89
C SER A 99 -6.54 1.60 -16.52
N THR A 100 -6.92 1.25 -17.75
CA THR A 100 -6.18 0.27 -18.54
C THR A 100 -4.78 0.80 -18.84
N THR A 101 -3.77 0.02 -18.51
CA THR A 101 -2.36 0.32 -18.76
C THR A 101 -1.71 -0.81 -19.55
N SER A 102 -0.75 -0.46 -20.42
CA SER A 102 0.03 -1.42 -21.20
C SER A 102 1.52 -1.04 -21.15
N PRO A 103 2.39 -1.86 -20.54
CA PRO A 103 2.06 -3.10 -19.82
C PRO A 103 1.22 -2.81 -18.56
N ALA A 104 0.45 -3.79 -18.09
CA ALA A 104 -0.24 -3.68 -16.79
C ALA A 104 0.72 -4.03 -15.64
N PRO A 105 0.55 -3.45 -14.44
CA PRO A 105 1.34 -3.86 -13.29
C PRO A 105 0.99 -5.31 -12.91
N ASN A 106 2.00 -6.10 -12.52
CA ASN A 106 1.77 -7.47 -12.08
C ASN A 106 1.14 -7.49 -10.69
N ASP A 107 0.04 -8.24 -10.55
CA ASP A 107 -0.69 -8.40 -9.29
C ASP A 107 0.21 -8.87 -8.13
N ALA A 108 1.00 -9.92 -8.34
CA ALA A 108 1.88 -10.44 -7.30
C ALA A 108 2.93 -9.42 -6.86
N ASP A 109 3.45 -8.61 -7.78
CA ASP A 109 4.41 -7.54 -7.47
C ASP A 109 3.76 -6.44 -6.61
N CYS A 110 2.54 -6.02 -6.97
CA CYS A 110 1.78 -5.02 -6.19
C CYS A 110 1.41 -5.54 -4.80
N GLN A 111 1.07 -6.82 -4.72
CA GLN A 111 0.71 -7.47 -3.47
C GLN A 111 1.88 -7.53 -2.48
N VAL A 112 3.12 -7.70 -2.97
CA VAL A 112 4.34 -7.61 -2.14
C VAL A 112 4.43 -6.25 -1.48
N ILE A 113 4.23 -5.16 -2.23
CA ILE A 113 4.26 -3.78 -1.68
C ILE A 113 3.25 -3.61 -0.55
N ALA A 114 1.98 -3.98 -0.81
CA ALA A 114 0.92 -3.85 0.19
C ALA A 114 1.23 -4.65 1.46
N ASN A 115 1.72 -5.88 1.32
CA ASN A 115 2.08 -6.74 2.45
C ASN A 115 3.25 -6.18 3.27
N SER A 116 4.29 -5.67 2.61
CA SER A 116 5.45 -5.08 3.28
C SER A 116 5.07 -3.88 4.14
N LEU A 117 4.15 -3.04 3.66
CA LEU A 117 3.67 -1.87 4.40
C LEU A 117 2.83 -2.25 5.62
N LYS A 118 1.92 -3.22 5.47
CA LYS A 118 1.14 -3.76 6.59
C LYS A 118 2.04 -4.36 7.67
N ALA A 119 3.14 -5.01 7.27
CA ALA A 119 4.06 -5.65 8.21
C ALA A 119 4.88 -4.66 9.04
N SER A 120 5.15 -3.43 8.57
CA SER A 120 6.00 -2.49 9.30
C SER A 120 5.25 -1.69 10.38
N SER A 121 3.98 -1.34 10.15
CA SER A 121 3.15 -0.57 11.11
C SER A 121 3.82 0.71 11.67
N GLU A 122 4.61 1.40 10.86
CA GLU A 122 5.31 2.64 11.22
C GLU A 122 4.39 3.85 11.07
N ASP A 123 4.49 4.82 11.99
CA ASP A 123 3.81 6.11 11.86
C ASP A 123 4.57 7.03 10.90
N ILE A 124 3.85 7.70 10.01
CA ILE A 124 4.41 8.55 8.96
C ILE A 124 3.71 9.90 8.93
N VAL A 125 4.50 10.96 8.70
CA VAL A 125 4.01 12.28 8.36
C VAL A 125 4.21 12.53 6.87
N VAL A 126 3.12 12.85 6.16
CA VAL A 126 3.12 13.17 4.73
C VAL A 126 2.78 14.64 4.57
N ALA A 127 3.72 15.42 4.04
CA ALA A 127 3.49 16.85 3.80
C ALA A 127 2.33 17.07 2.83
N GLN A 128 1.68 18.23 2.93
CA GLN A 128 0.69 18.68 1.96
C GLN A 128 1.24 18.60 0.52
N ASN A 129 0.42 18.13 -0.43
CA ASN A 129 0.79 17.95 -1.84
C ASN A 129 2.03 17.05 -2.06
N ALA A 130 2.33 16.13 -1.14
CA ALA A 130 3.45 15.21 -1.27
C ALA A 130 2.98 13.76 -1.37
N CYS A 131 3.74 12.96 -2.11
CA CYS A 131 3.48 11.54 -2.30
C CYS A 131 4.65 10.70 -1.78
N LEU A 132 4.30 9.62 -1.08
CA LEU A 132 5.17 8.49 -0.85
C LEU A 132 5.01 7.52 -2.01
N THR A 133 6.11 6.95 -2.49
CA THR A 133 6.09 5.92 -3.52
C THR A 133 6.85 4.70 -3.08
N PHE A 134 6.32 3.53 -3.39
CA PHE A 134 6.89 2.23 -3.09
C PHE A 134 6.97 1.46 -4.40
N SER A 135 8.10 0.82 -4.70
CA SER A 135 8.27 0.15 -5.98
C SER A 135 8.85 -1.24 -5.79
N PHE A 136 8.30 -2.19 -6.55
CA PHE A 136 8.78 -3.56 -6.61
C PHE A 136 8.54 -4.10 -8.01
N ALA A 137 9.63 -4.44 -8.70
CA ALA A 137 9.62 -4.94 -10.08
C ALA A 137 8.70 -4.10 -11.00
N THR A 138 7.58 -4.66 -11.47
CA THR A 138 6.69 -4.01 -12.42
C THR A 138 5.69 -3.04 -11.79
N CYS A 139 5.55 -3.07 -10.46
CA CYS A 139 4.53 -2.33 -9.75
C CYS A 139 5.11 -1.16 -8.94
N GLN A 140 4.41 -0.03 -8.97
CA GLN A 140 4.68 1.14 -8.15
C GLN A 140 3.40 1.55 -7.40
N GLY A 141 3.40 1.34 -6.09
CA GLY A 141 2.38 1.85 -5.18
C GLY A 141 2.66 3.27 -4.76
N PHE A 142 1.62 4.05 -4.47
CA PHE A 142 1.77 5.42 -3.99
C PHE A 142 0.73 5.77 -2.92
N PHE A 143 1.07 6.77 -2.11
CA PHE A 143 0.16 7.41 -1.16
C PHE A 143 0.45 8.90 -1.11
N CYS A 144 -0.52 9.72 -1.49
CA CYS A 144 -0.40 11.16 -1.58
C CYS A 144 -1.28 11.83 -0.52
N SER A 145 -0.71 12.85 0.13
CA SER A 145 -1.53 13.86 0.76
C SER A 145 -1.93 14.92 -0.27
N LEU A 146 -3.21 15.30 -0.25
CA LEU A 146 -3.77 16.29 -1.15
C LEU A 146 -3.82 17.65 -0.44
N CYS A 147 -4.83 17.89 0.39
CA CYS A 147 -5.14 19.24 0.86
C CYS A 147 -4.42 19.69 2.15
N GLY A 148 -3.81 18.80 2.92
CA GLY A 148 -3.16 19.17 4.21
C GLY A 148 -1.97 18.29 4.56
N THR A 149 -1.23 18.58 5.63
CA THR A 149 -0.21 17.65 6.12
C THR A 149 -0.89 16.53 6.90
N LEU A 150 -0.55 15.27 6.62
CA LEU A 150 -1.19 14.10 7.22
C LEU A 150 -0.25 13.40 8.18
N GLN A 151 -0.79 12.98 9.31
CA GLN A 151 -0.22 11.90 10.11
C GLN A 151 -1.00 10.62 9.82
N THR A 152 -0.31 9.55 9.44
CA THR A 152 -0.87 8.25 9.07
C THR A 152 0.08 7.13 9.48
N SER A 153 -0.19 5.88 9.11
CA SER A 153 0.72 4.75 9.29
C SER A 153 0.92 3.93 8.01
N THR A 154 2.03 3.20 7.91
CA THR A 154 2.26 2.25 6.81
C THR A 154 1.18 1.16 6.76
N ASP A 155 0.63 0.76 7.89
CA ASP A 155 -0.50 -0.17 7.94
C ASP A 155 -1.75 0.45 7.29
N PHE A 156 -2.04 1.74 7.53
CA PHE A 156 -3.14 2.41 6.84
C PHE A 156 -2.91 2.42 5.32
N ILE A 157 -1.72 2.84 4.89
CA ILE A 157 -1.35 2.91 3.48
C ILE A 157 -1.45 1.53 2.82
N GLY A 158 -0.88 0.51 3.45
CA GLY A 158 -0.90 -0.87 2.95
C GLY A 158 -2.32 -1.42 2.82
N ASN A 159 -3.25 -1.04 3.70
CA ASN A 159 -4.66 -1.42 3.59
C ASN A 159 -5.38 -0.73 2.42
N GLN A 160 -5.06 0.54 2.13
CA GLN A 160 -5.62 1.22 0.95
C GLN A 160 -5.08 0.62 -0.35
N LEU A 161 -3.78 0.32 -0.40
CA LEU A 161 -3.18 -0.33 -1.55
C LEU A 161 -3.78 -1.72 -1.82
N ASP A 162 -3.98 -2.54 -0.79
CA ASP A 162 -4.61 -3.87 -0.92
C ASP A 162 -6.03 -3.79 -1.48
N LEU A 163 -6.77 -2.72 -1.15
CA LEU A 163 -8.10 -2.48 -1.72
C LEU A 163 -8.01 -2.14 -3.22
N VAL A 164 -7.08 -1.26 -3.61
CA VAL A 164 -6.88 -0.87 -5.01
C VAL A 164 -6.40 -2.03 -5.86
N GLU A 165 -5.53 -2.90 -5.31
CA GLU A 165 -5.14 -4.15 -5.97
C GLU A 165 -6.39 -4.94 -6.36
N GLY A 166 -7.23 -5.29 -5.39
CA GLY A 166 -8.39 -6.14 -5.65
C GLY A 166 -9.45 -5.49 -6.54
N LEU A 167 -9.55 -4.16 -6.55
CA LEU A 167 -10.46 -3.42 -7.43
C LEU A 167 -9.96 -3.35 -8.87
N CYS A 168 -8.66 -3.08 -9.08
CA CYS A 168 -8.11 -2.71 -10.38
C CYS A 168 -7.01 -3.67 -10.87
N VAL A 169 -5.95 -3.87 -10.08
CA VAL A 169 -4.76 -4.65 -10.49
C VAL A 169 -5.08 -6.11 -10.73
N ALA A 170 -5.92 -6.68 -9.87
CA ALA A 170 -6.59 -7.96 -10.02
C ALA A 170 -7.16 -8.24 -11.41
N ASN A 171 -7.54 -7.18 -12.14
CA ASN A 171 -8.16 -7.22 -13.46
C ASN A 171 -7.20 -6.74 -14.56
N GLY A 172 -5.91 -6.64 -14.28
CA GLY A 172 -4.88 -6.20 -15.22
C GLY A 172 -4.92 -4.69 -15.50
N GLN A 173 -5.30 -3.88 -14.51
CA GLN A 173 -5.41 -2.42 -14.65
C GLN A 173 -4.58 -1.72 -13.56
N SER A 174 -4.08 -0.53 -13.85
CA SER A 174 -3.68 0.40 -12.79
C SER A 174 -4.93 1.00 -12.16
N GLY A 175 -4.81 1.57 -10.97
CA GLY A 175 -5.93 2.28 -10.39
C GLY A 175 -5.58 2.98 -9.10
N THR A 176 -6.56 3.67 -8.55
CA THR A 176 -6.38 4.45 -7.35
C THR A 176 -7.68 4.62 -6.57
N ILE A 177 -7.56 4.93 -5.29
CA ILE A 177 -8.64 5.30 -4.39
C ILE A 177 -8.35 6.66 -3.77
N VAL A 178 -9.34 7.55 -3.86
CA VAL A 178 -9.30 8.92 -3.37
C VAL A 178 -10.34 9.10 -2.26
N SER A 179 -9.93 9.71 -1.15
CA SER A 179 -10.87 10.17 -0.12
C SER A 179 -11.16 11.65 -0.28
N ASP A 180 -12.43 11.98 -0.47
CA ASP A 180 -12.90 13.37 -0.65
C ASP A 180 -13.24 14.08 0.67
N GLN A 181 -13.25 13.34 1.78
CA GLN A 181 -13.50 13.88 3.11
C GLN A 181 -12.17 14.35 3.72
N SER A 182 -12.21 15.38 4.57
CA SER A 182 -11.01 15.78 5.30
C SER A 182 -10.61 14.70 6.34
N PRO A 183 -9.30 14.41 6.49
CA PRO A 183 -8.25 14.84 5.56
C PRO A 183 -8.31 14.06 4.24
N GLN A 184 -8.09 14.78 3.12
CA GLN A 184 -8.07 14.21 1.78
C GLN A 184 -6.73 13.57 1.44
N TRP A 185 -6.79 12.40 0.82
CA TRP A 185 -5.63 11.62 0.41
C TRP A 185 -5.98 10.78 -0.82
N ASP A 186 -4.94 10.32 -1.51
CA ASP A 186 -5.02 9.44 -2.68
C ASP A 186 -4.02 8.29 -2.54
N ALA A 187 -4.38 7.08 -2.96
CA ALA A 187 -3.52 5.91 -2.88
C ALA A 187 -3.80 4.95 -4.01
N GLY A 188 -2.77 4.39 -4.63
CA GLY A 188 -3.01 3.47 -5.72
C GLY A 188 -1.78 2.78 -6.29
N PHE A 189 -1.98 2.14 -7.42
CA PHE A 189 -0.95 1.43 -8.18
C PHE A 189 -0.87 1.95 -9.60
N VAL A 190 0.37 2.22 -10.02
CA VAL A 190 0.74 2.46 -11.41
C VAL A 190 1.83 1.46 -11.82
N VAL A 191 2.08 1.37 -13.13
CA VAL A 191 3.27 0.67 -13.63
C VAL A 191 4.49 1.49 -13.25
N THR A 192 5.56 0.83 -12.84
CA THR A 192 6.83 1.51 -12.52
C THR A 192 7.24 2.45 -13.65
N GLY A 193 7.38 3.74 -13.35
CA GLY A 193 7.80 4.77 -14.31
C GLY A 193 6.67 5.49 -15.06
N SER A 194 5.39 5.18 -14.80
CA SER A 194 4.23 5.84 -15.46
C SER A 194 3.98 7.29 -15.05
N GLY A 195 4.66 7.75 -13.99
CA GLY A 195 4.27 8.93 -13.23
C GLY A 195 3.03 8.66 -12.36
N LEU A 196 2.73 9.61 -11.47
CA LEU A 196 1.62 9.48 -10.52
C LEU A 196 0.37 10.18 -11.05
N PRO A 197 -0.84 9.64 -10.78
CA PRO A 197 -2.06 10.43 -10.95
C PRO A 197 -2.06 11.59 -9.96
N SER A 198 -2.79 12.65 -10.30
CA SER A 198 -3.02 13.80 -9.42
C SER A 198 -4.48 14.23 -9.54
N TYR A 199 -5.12 14.47 -8.40
CA TYR A 199 -6.51 14.89 -8.36
C TYR A 199 -6.64 16.32 -7.86
N ASP A 200 -7.48 17.08 -8.57
CA ASP A 200 -7.86 18.43 -8.18
C ASP A 200 -9.04 18.36 -7.21
N VAL A 201 -8.75 18.13 -5.93
CA VAL A 201 -9.73 18.01 -4.84
C VAL A 201 -9.64 19.13 -3.81
N CYS A 202 -8.71 20.07 -4.03
CA CYS A 202 -8.49 21.31 -3.31
C CYS A 202 -8.48 22.42 -4.37
#